data_AF-A0A7Y8ASV5-F1
#
_entry.id   AF-A0A7Y8ASV5-F1
#
_cell.length_a   1.000
_cell.length_b   1.000
_cell.length_c   1.000
_cell.angle_alpha   90.00
_cell.angle_beta   90.00
_cell.angle_gamma   90.00
#
_symmetry.space_group_name_H-M   'P 1'
#
loop_
_entity.id
_entity.type
_entity.pdbx_description
1 polymer ?
#
loop_
_entity_poly.entity_id
_entity_poly.type
_entity_poly.pdbx_seq_one_letter_code
_entity_poly.pdbx_strand_id
1 'polypeptide(L)'
;MATAAQIQAGRKSDGKLAQTYRAKTGMMTFTYQAYNGPGAAMMSIGSENGDPLAQLKRTSIDKALQVLAAKGFSLPPITFLCSATEGVPCIACMGNLRGAAEYTVFMGPKTGQHNPQIQLNGIEGGLGKDPGRGVADQVYDGTQRWFGDPKMHGHAATVVIHEIGHILHEMNQPETFWTFKLGAQDPSITLKAANNGTAVSMYAMTNPLEFVAETFAANLSGKSFDTGVSNFYREIGGALPPSGSF
;
A
#
# COMPACT_ATOMS: atom_id res chain seq x y z
N MET A 1 12.59 19.20 0.75
CA MET A 1 13.11 17.82 0.83
C MET A 1 13.54 17.54 2.26
N ALA A 2 13.28 16.34 2.77
CA ALA A 2 13.58 15.97 4.14
C ALA A 2 15.07 15.65 4.28
N THR A 3 15.69 16.15 5.35
CA THR A 3 17.07 15.86 5.71
C THR A 3 17.23 14.42 6.21
N ALA A 4 18.46 13.90 6.22
CA ALA A 4 18.77 12.59 6.80
C ALA A 4 18.29 12.45 8.26
N ALA A 5 18.40 13.51 9.06
CA ALA A 5 17.90 13.53 10.44
C ALA A 5 16.36 13.44 10.51
N GLN A 6 15.65 14.14 9.63
CA GLN A 6 14.19 14.04 9.52
C GLN A 6 13.75 12.66 9.06
N ILE A 7 14.45 12.05 8.09
CA ILE A 7 14.20 10.68 7.63
C ILE A 7 14.38 9.69 8.79
N GLN A 8 15.49 9.78 9.53
CA GLN A 8 15.74 8.92 10.68
C GLN A 8 14.68 9.09 11.78
N ALA A 9 14.28 10.34 12.07
CA ALA A 9 13.22 10.64 13.03
C ALA A 9 11.86 10.08 12.56
N GLY A 10 11.54 10.20 11.28
CA GLY A 10 10.36 9.63 10.65
C GLY A 10 10.31 8.12 10.77
N ARG A 11 11.40 7.43 10.38
CA ARG A 11 11.56 5.98 10.53
C ARG A 11 11.41 5.53 12.00
N LYS A 12 11.95 6.31 12.94
CA LYS A 12 11.77 6.06 14.37
C LYS A 12 10.32 6.22 14.82
N SER A 13 9.59 7.20 14.27
CA SER A 13 8.16 7.38 14.52
C SER A 13 7.34 6.21 13.99
N ASP A 14 7.59 5.77 12.76
CA ASP A 14 6.96 4.59 12.16
C ASP A 14 7.29 3.32 12.95
N GLY A 15 8.53 3.17 13.44
CA GLY A 15 8.90 2.05 14.29
C GLY A 15 8.14 2.02 15.61
N LYS A 16 7.85 3.19 16.21
CA LYS A 16 6.97 3.27 17.39
C LYS A 16 5.54 2.88 17.03
N LEU A 17 5.03 3.35 15.90
CA LEU A 17 3.69 3.01 15.41
C LEU A 17 3.53 1.50 15.19
N ALA A 18 4.51 0.86 14.54
CA ALA A 18 4.54 -0.58 14.35
C ALA A 18 4.54 -1.34 15.69
N GLN A 19 5.29 -0.86 16.70
CA GLN A 19 5.27 -1.43 18.05
C GLN A 19 3.92 -1.25 18.74
N THR A 20 3.26 -0.10 18.56
CA THR A 20 1.90 0.11 19.06
C THR A 20 0.92 -0.91 18.48
N TYR A 21 0.97 -1.18 17.18
CA TYR A 21 0.09 -2.19 16.58
C TYR A 21 0.44 -3.61 17.02
N ARG A 22 1.73 -3.98 17.08
CA ARG A 22 2.16 -5.29 17.62
C ARG A 22 1.72 -5.52 19.07
N ALA A 23 1.73 -4.47 19.89
CA ALA A 23 1.27 -4.55 21.27
C ALA A 23 -0.25 -4.81 21.34
N LYS A 24 -1.05 -4.24 20.43
CA LYS A 24 -2.50 -4.50 20.37
C LYS A 24 -2.82 -5.96 20.07
N THR A 25 -2.03 -6.62 19.22
CA THR A 25 -2.29 -8.01 18.81
C THR A 25 -1.83 -9.06 19.82
N GLY A 26 -1.23 -8.64 20.95
CA GLY A 26 -0.81 -9.54 22.01
C GLY A 26 0.29 -10.54 21.64
N MET A 27 1.24 -10.16 20.75
CA MET A 27 2.47 -10.81 20.19
C MET A 27 2.72 -12.35 20.32
N MET A 28 2.32 -13.00 21.41
CA MET A 28 2.35 -14.44 21.68
C MET A 28 1.38 -15.26 20.80
N THR A 29 0.57 -14.62 19.97
CA THR A 29 -0.47 -15.26 19.17
C THR A 29 -0.10 -15.45 17.70
N PHE A 30 1.13 -15.12 17.28
CA PHE A 30 1.50 -15.17 15.86
C PHE A 30 2.23 -16.46 15.47
N THR A 31 1.73 -17.10 14.42
CA THR A 31 2.48 -18.14 13.71
C THR A 31 3.19 -17.52 12.50
N TYR A 32 4.52 -17.58 12.49
CA TYR A 32 5.36 -17.06 11.41
C TYR A 32 5.71 -18.14 10.41
N GLN A 33 5.69 -17.76 9.13
CA GLN A 33 6.18 -18.59 8.03
C GLN A 33 7.12 -17.75 7.17
N ALA A 34 8.29 -18.30 6.85
CA ALA A 34 9.15 -17.75 5.82
C ALA A 34 8.43 -17.87 4.46
N TYR A 35 8.50 -16.83 3.65
CA TYR A 35 7.96 -16.84 2.29
C TYR A 35 9.10 -16.95 1.28
N ASN A 36 9.05 -17.97 0.44
CA ASN A 36 10.07 -18.31 -0.55
C ASN A 36 9.54 -18.22 -2.01
N GLY A 37 8.63 -17.28 -2.28
CA GLY A 37 8.05 -17.10 -3.61
C GLY A 37 8.98 -16.42 -4.61
N PRO A 38 8.54 -16.27 -5.88
CA PRO A 38 9.33 -15.65 -6.94
C PRO A 38 9.77 -14.22 -6.58
N GLY A 39 11.04 -13.89 -6.84
CA GLY A 39 11.58 -12.53 -6.63
C GLY A 39 11.78 -12.11 -5.17
N ALA A 40 11.59 -13.01 -4.20
CA ALA A 40 11.62 -12.66 -2.78
C ALA A 40 13.05 -12.56 -2.23
N ALA A 41 13.41 -11.38 -1.69
CA ALA A 41 14.28 -11.30 -0.51
C ALA A 41 13.58 -12.03 0.66
N MET A 42 14.30 -12.35 1.76
CA MET A 42 13.71 -13.00 2.93
C MET A 42 12.48 -12.25 3.45
N MET A 43 11.29 -12.81 3.25
CA MET A 43 10.02 -12.28 3.76
C MET A 43 9.45 -13.19 4.83
N SER A 44 8.71 -12.62 5.77
CA SER A 44 8.01 -13.39 6.80
C SER A 44 6.55 -12.97 6.89
N ILE A 45 5.65 -13.95 6.95
CA ILE A 45 4.22 -13.74 7.14
C ILE A 45 3.82 -14.30 8.50
N GLY A 46 3.52 -13.41 9.43
CA GLY A 46 2.91 -13.73 10.71
C GLY A 46 1.38 -13.68 10.60
N SER A 47 0.69 -14.69 11.12
CA SER A 47 -0.76 -14.64 11.31
C SER A 47 -1.14 -14.81 12.76
N GLU A 48 -2.01 -13.92 13.23
CA GLU A 48 -2.69 -14.03 14.51
C GLU A 48 -3.54 -15.31 14.56
N ASN A 49 -3.38 -16.09 15.62
CA ASN A 49 -4.14 -17.31 15.84
C ASN A 49 -5.63 -17.00 15.94
N GLY A 50 -6.44 -17.70 15.14
CA GLY A 50 -7.89 -17.50 15.10
C GLY A 50 -8.36 -16.34 14.22
N ASP A 51 -7.48 -15.67 13.46
CA ASP A 51 -7.90 -14.66 12.47
C ASP A 51 -8.78 -15.31 11.38
N PRO A 52 -10.09 -14.97 11.30
CA PRO A 52 -11.00 -15.58 10.33
C PRO A 52 -10.66 -15.22 8.88
N LEU A 53 -9.83 -14.18 8.67
CA LEU A 53 -9.37 -13.74 7.36
C LEU A 53 -7.93 -14.16 7.06
N ALA A 54 -7.30 -14.98 7.90
CA ALA A 54 -5.89 -15.37 7.74
C ALA A 54 -5.59 -15.94 6.34
N GLN A 55 -6.45 -16.82 5.83
CA GLN A 55 -6.27 -17.42 4.50
C GLN A 55 -6.45 -16.38 3.38
N LEU A 56 -7.44 -15.49 3.49
CA LEU A 56 -7.65 -14.39 2.54
C LEU A 56 -6.41 -13.50 2.48
N LYS A 57 -5.90 -13.05 3.63
CA LYS A 57 -4.73 -12.16 3.71
C LYS A 57 -3.48 -12.83 3.16
N ARG A 58 -3.18 -14.08 3.55
CA ARG A 58 -2.05 -14.85 3.01
C ARG A 58 -2.10 -15.01 1.51
N THR A 59 -3.25 -15.43 0.98
CA THR A 59 -3.45 -15.59 -0.47
C THR A 59 -3.30 -14.26 -1.20
N SER A 60 -3.72 -13.16 -0.58
CA SER A 60 -3.63 -11.82 -1.17
C SER A 60 -2.20 -11.29 -1.17
N ILE A 61 -1.43 -11.56 -0.11
CA ILE A 61 0.02 -11.30 -0.08
C ILE A 61 0.70 -12.07 -1.22
N ASP A 62 0.47 -13.38 -1.32
CA ASP A 62 1.08 -14.21 -2.36
C ASP A 62 0.76 -13.70 -3.77
N LYS A 63 -0.51 -13.38 -4.06
CA LYS A 63 -0.93 -12.79 -5.34
C LYS A 63 -0.24 -11.46 -5.62
N ALA A 64 -0.19 -10.55 -4.63
CA ALA A 64 0.48 -9.26 -4.78
C ALA A 64 1.96 -9.44 -5.13
N LEU A 65 2.66 -10.33 -4.41
CA LEU A 65 4.07 -10.64 -4.63
C LEU A 65 4.32 -11.26 -6.01
N GLN A 66 3.43 -12.16 -6.47
CA GLN A 66 3.51 -12.72 -7.82
C GLN A 66 3.37 -11.64 -8.91
N VAL A 67 2.44 -10.70 -8.75
CA VAL A 67 2.25 -9.57 -9.68
C VAL A 67 3.50 -8.69 -9.73
N LEU A 68 4.06 -8.35 -8.55
CA LEU A 68 5.28 -7.55 -8.44
C LEU A 68 6.49 -8.25 -9.08
N ALA A 69 6.67 -9.55 -8.81
CA ALA A 69 7.74 -10.36 -9.37
C ALA A 69 7.60 -10.51 -10.89
N ALA A 70 6.40 -10.71 -11.40
CA ALA A 70 6.13 -10.79 -12.84
C ALA A 70 6.45 -9.47 -13.57
N LYS A 71 6.36 -8.33 -12.87
CA LYS A 71 6.78 -7.01 -13.37
C LYS A 71 8.25 -6.67 -13.08
N GLY A 72 9.00 -7.60 -12.47
CA GLY A 72 10.44 -7.48 -12.24
C GLY A 72 10.84 -6.65 -11.03
N PHE A 73 9.92 -6.31 -10.13
CA PHE A 73 10.28 -5.55 -8.92
C PHE A 73 11.14 -6.39 -7.98
N SER A 74 12.21 -5.78 -7.47
CA SER A 74 13.01 -6.33 -6.36
C SER A 74 12.52 -5.71 -5.05
N LEU A 75 12.09 -6.54 -4.11
CA LEU A 75 11.54 -6.10 -2.84
C LEU A 75 12.58 -6.23 -1.72
N PRO A 76 12.58 -5.33 -0.72
CA PRO A 76 13.38 -5.51 0.48
C PRO A 76 12.79 -6.65 1.33
N PRO A 77 13.49 -7.10 2.39
CA PRO A 77 12.85 -7.89 3.43
C PRO A 77 11.62 -7.16 4.01
N ILE A 78 10.47 -7.82 3.99
CA ILE A 78 9.20 -7.30 4.52
C ILE A 78 8.62 -8.31 5.50
N THR A 79 8.16 -7.80 6.65
CA THR A 79 7.34 -8.57 7.58
C THR A 79 5.87 -8.23 7.36
N PHE A 80 5.05 -9.21 6.95
CA PHE A 80 3.60 -9.07 6.90
C PHE A 80 2.99 -9.60 8.21
N LEU A 81 2.11 -8.81 8.82
CA LEU A 81 1.39 -9.18 10.04
C LEU A 81 -0.13 -9.18 9.78
N CYS A 82 -0.70 -10.38 9.64
CA CYS A 82 -2.14 -10.58 9.48
C CYS A 82 -2.79 -10.60 10.86
N SER A 83 -3.66 -9.63 11.13
CA SER A 83 -4.30 -9.46 12.43
C SER A 83 -5.81 -9.33 12.33
N ALA A 84 -6.54 -10.01 13.20
CA ALA A 84 -7.97 -9.84 13.41
C ALA A 84 -8.29 -8.80 14.49
N THR A 85 -7.28 -8.31 15.20
CA THR A 85 -7.43 -7.34 16.27
C THR A 85 -8.02 -6.02 15.76
N GLU A 86 -9.13 -5.60 16.36
CA GLU A 86 -9.74 -4.29 16.09
C GLU A 86 -8.77 -3.14 16.38
N GLY A 87 -8.80 -2.12 15.53
CA GLY A 87 -7.90 -0.96 15.64
C GLY A 87 -6.46 -1.22 15.17
N VAL A 88 -6.17 -2.37 14.55
CA VAL A 88 -5.00 -2.56 13.68
C VAL A 88 -5.41 -2.25 12.24
N PRO A 89 -4.81 -1.25 11.57
CA PRO A 89 -5.18 -0.90 10.19
C PRO A 89 -4.50 -1.82 9.16
N CYS A 90 -4.86 -1.63 7.89
CA CYS A 90 -3.97 -2.01 6.78
C CYS A 90 -3.01 -0.83 6.57
N ILE A 91 -1.72 -1.03 6.79
CA ILE A 91 -0.71 0.04 6.67
C ILE A 91 0.71 -0.52 6.59
N ALA A 92 1.57 0.13 5.82
CA ALA A 92 3.02 -0.05 5.86
C ALA A 92 3.72 0.92 6.84
N CYS A 93 4.68 0.39 7.59
CA CYS A 93 5.62 1.13 8.43
C CYS A 93 7.04 0.95 7.89
N MET A 94 7.81 2.05 7.81
CA MET A 94 9.07 2.10 7.05
C MET A 94 10.32 2.19 7.94
N GLY A 95 10.20 1.92 9.23
CA GLY A 95 11.36 1.95 10.13
C GLY A 95 11.17 1.23 11.45
N ASN A 96 12.23 1.25 12.25
CA ASN A 96 12.26 0.68 13.59
C ASN A 96 12.60 1.71 14.67
N LEU A 97 12.58 1.29 15.94
CA LEU A 97 12.82 2.17 17.11
C LEU A 97 14.19 2.87 17.11
N ARG A 98 15.15 2.38 16.31
CA ARG A 98 16.49 2.97 16.16
C ARG A 98 16.56 3.94 14.97
N GLY A 99 15.48 4.10 14.21
CA GLY A 99 15.41 4.94 13.02
C GLY A 99 16.06 4.31 11.78
N ALA A 100 16.39 3.02 11.83
CA ALA A 100 16.83 2.29 10.64
C ALA A 100 15.62 1.88 9.80
N ALA A 101 15.83 1.70 8.50
CA ALA A 101 14.83 1.17 7.59
C ALA A 101 14.49 -0.27 7.98
N GLU A 102 13.20 -0.54 8.17
CA GLU A 102 12.66 -1.85 8.49
C GLU A 102 11.20 -1.83 8.07
N TYR A 103 10.79 -2.78 7.24
CA TYR A 103 9.50 -2.71 6.57
C TYR A 103 8.54 -3.73 7.19
N THR A 104 7.45 -3.22 7.77
CA THR A 104 6.35 -4.05 8.28
C THR A 104 5.06 -3.60 7.61
N VAL A 105 4.29 -4.55 7.07
CA VAL A 105 2.93 -4.32 6.56
C VAL A 105 1.95 -5.00 7.50
N PHE A 106 1.06 -4.21 8.09
CA PHE A 106 -0.07 -4.74 8.86
C PHE A 106 -1.26 -4.97 7.93
N MET A 107 -1.95 -6.08 8.15
CA MET A 107 -3.20 -6.43 7.48
C MET A 107 -4.29 -6.67 8.52
N GLY A 108 -4.97 -5.59 8.88
CA GLY A 108 -6.02 -5.56 9.90
C GLY A 108 -7.32 -6.30 9.52
N PRO A 109 -8.34 -6.26 10.39
CA PRO A 109 -9.62 -6.96 10.15
C PRO A 109 -10.41 -6.40 8.95
N LYS A 110 -10.08 -5.19 8.48
CA LYS A 110 -10.77 -4.52 7.37
C LYS A 110 -10.21 -4.83 5.97
N THR A 111 -9.20 -5.68 5.81
CA THR A 111 -8.57 -5.96 4.49
C THR A 111 -9.57 -6.36 3.39
N GLY A 112 -10.63 -7.10 3.73
CA GLY A 112 -11.66 -7.53 2.79
C GLY A 112 -12.87 -6.60 2.68
N GLN A 113 -12.91 -5.50 3.42
CA GLN A 113 -14.03 -4.57 3.40
C GLN A 113 -13.89 -3.62 2.21
N HIS A 114 -14.87 -3.65 1.31
CA HIS A 114 -14.96 -2.74 0.18
C HIS A 114 -15.86 -1.54 0.53
N ASN A 115 -15.57 -0.39 -0.07
CA ASN A 115 -16.36 0.82 0.03
C ASN A 115 -17.31 0.91 -1.18
N PRO A 116 -18.64 0.85 -0.99
CA PRO A 116 -19.60 0.90 -2.09
C PRO A 116 -19.52 2.20 -2.90
N GLN A 117 -19.74 2.09 -4.21
CA GLN A 117 -19.72 3.23 -5.12
C GLN A 117 -20.89 4.18 -4.91
N ILE A 118 -20.58 5.48 -4.82
CA ILE A 118 -21.50 6.59 -5.05
C ILE A 118 -21.03 7.27 -6.33
N GLN A 119 -21.83 7.21 -7.40
CA GLN A 119 -21.43 7.79 -8.69
C GLN A 119 -21.36 9.32 -8.59
N LEU A 120 -20.22 9.86 -9.01
CA LEU A 120 -20.00 11.29 -9.23
C LEU A 120 -19.25 11.47 -10.54
N ASN A 121 -19.68 12.41 -11.36
CA ASN A 121 -19.00 12.72 -12.62
C ASN A 121 -17.60 13.29 -12.34
N GLY A 122 -16.60 12.80 -13.05
CA GLY A 122 -15.23 13.35 -13.05
C GLY A 122 -14.27 12.77 -12.01
N ILE A 123 -14.64 11.72 -11.27
CA ILE A 123 -13.71 10.96 -10.41
C ILE A 123 -13.75 9.48 -10.80
N GLU A 124 -12.61 8.94 -11.20
CA GLU A 124 -12.44 7.53 -11.57
C GLU A 124 -12.78 6.63 -10.37
N GLY A 125 -13.66 5.65 -10.60
CA GLY A 125 -14.18 4.79 -9.55
C GLY A 125 -15.23 5.43 -8.63
N GLY A 126 -15.57 6.71 -8.79
CA GLY A 126 -16.59 7.39 -7.99
C GLY A 126 -16.22 7.67 -6.52
N LEU A 127 -17.20 8.16 -5.75
CA LEU A 127 -17.06 8.52 -4.34
C LEU A 127 -17.39 7.36 -3.41
N GLY A 128 -16.89 7.42 -2.17
CA GLY A 128 -17.22 6.48 -1.09
C GLY A 128 -17.18 7.16 0.27
N LYS A 129 -17.49 6.40 1.33
CA LYS A 129 -17.41 6.92 2.71
C LYS A 129 -15.95 6.99 3.18
N ASP A 130 -15.64 7.90 4.10
CA ASP A 130 -14.31 8.09 4.69
C ASP A 130 -13.66 6.73 5.10
N PRO A 131 -12.45 6.38 4.60
CA PRO A 131 -11.50 7.19 3.83
C PRO A 131 -11.59 6.99 2.31
N GLY A 132 -12.65 7.48 1.66
CA GLY A 132 -12.78 7.50 0.19
C GLY A 132 -12.74 6.13 -0.49
N ARG A 133 -12.93 6.08 -1.83
CA ARG A 133 -12.72 4.85 -2.62
C ARG A 133 -11.33 4.84 -3.22
N GLY A 134 -10.66 3.70 -3.11
CA GLY A 134 -9.36 3.47 -3.73
C GLY A 134 -9.43 2.60 -4.98
N VAL A 135 -8.26 2.34 -5.56
CA VAL A 135 -8.08 1.42 -6.69
C VAL A 135 -8.48 -0.01 -6.30
N ALA A 136 -8.28 -0.41 -5.05
CA ALA A 136 -8.73 -1.71 -4.54
C ALA A 136 -10.24 -1.90 -4.70
N ASP A 137 -11.04 -0.86 -4.44
CA ASP A 137 -12.50 -0.89 -4.64
C ASP A 137 -12.88 -1.01 -6.11
N GLN A 138 -12.15 -0.34 -7.00
CA GLN A 138 -12.36 -0.43 -8.44
C GLN A 138 -12.07 -1.84 -8.97
N VAL A 139 -11.00 -2.49 -8.46
CA VAL A 139 -10.67 -3.89 -8.76
C VAL A 139 -11.76 -4.84 -8.24
N TYR A 140 -12.30 -4.57 -7.04
CA TYR A 140 -13.44 -5.32 -6.50
C TYR A 140 -14.66 -5.25 -7.42
N ASP A 141 -14.99 -4.05 -7.91
CA ASP A 141 -16.13 -3.83 -8.80
C ASP A 141 -15.97 -4.56 -10.14
N GLY A 142 -14.79 -4.45 -10.75
CA GLY A 142 -14.48 -4.98 -12.08
C GLY A 142 -14.25 -6.50 -12.14
N THR A 143 -14.00 -7.16 -11.01
CA THR A 143 -13.74 -8.62 -10.98
C THR A 143 -15.03 -9.42 -11.07
N GLN A 144 -15.18 -10.28 -12.08
CA GLN A 144 -16.37 -11.13 -12.20
C GLN A 144 -16.39 -12.28 -11.16
N ARG A 145 -17.58 -12.66 -10.68
CA ARG A 145 -17.76 -13.82 -9.79
C ARG A 145 -18.20 -15.03 -10.61
N TRP A 146 -17.43 -16.11 -10.55
CA TRP A 146 -17.83 -17.39 -11.13
C TRP A 146 -17.81 -18.53 -10.10
N PHE A 147 -16.78 -18.62 -9.25
CA PHE A 147 -16.71 -19.51 -8.08
C PHE A 147 -15.82 -18.88 -6.99
N GLY A 148 -16.13 -19.09 -5.71
CA GLY A 148 -15.40 -18.49 -4.58
C GLY A 148 -15.64 -16.98 -4.41
N ASP A 149 -14.72 -16.27 -3.73
CA ASP A 149 -14.77 -14.79 -3.64
C ASP A 149 -13.56 -14.10 -4.32
N PRO A 150 -13.43 -14.20 -5.66
CA PRO A 150 -12.33 -13.60 -6.40
C PRO A 150 -12.29 -12.08 -6.23
N LYS A 151 -13.42 -11.42 -5.96
CA LYS A 151 -13.51 -9.99 -5.70
C LYS A 151 -12.75 -9.60 -4.44
N MET A 152 -13.03 -10.28 -3.32
CA MET A 152 -12.31 -10.01 -2.06
C MET A 152 -10.80 -10.26 -2.19
N HIS A 153 -10.40 -11.31 -2.90
CA HIS A 153 -8.98 -11.59 -3.14
C HIS A 153 -8.31 -10.52 -4.01
N GLY A 154 -8.98 -10.06 -5.08
CA GLY A 154 -8.48 -8.98 -5.93
C GLY A 154 -8.30 -7.69 -5.12
N HIS A 155 -9.34 -7.29 -4.41
CA HIS A 155 -9.32 -6.12 -3.50
C HIS A 155 -8.17 -6.20 -2.50
N ALA A 156 -8.11 -7.28 -1.71
CA ALA A 156 -7.11 -7.44 -0.67
C ALA A 156 -5.68 -7.50 -1.24
N ALA A 157 -5.49 -8.09 -2.42
CA ALA A 157 -4.18 -8.10 -3.09
C ALA A 157 -3.79 -6.68 -3.54
N THR A 158 -4.73 -5.91 -4.08
CA THR A 158 -4.50 -4.50 -4.46
C THR A 158 -4.19 -3.63 -3.24
N VAL A 159 -4.80 -3.87 -2.08
CA VAL A 159 -4.41 -3.23 -0.81
C VAL A 159 -2.95 -3.56 -0.47
N VAL A 160 -2.53 -4.82 -0.56
CA VAL A 160 -1.12 -5.18 -0.32
C VAL A 160 -0.18 -4.48 -1.30
N ILE A 161 -0.55 -4.40 -2.59
CA ILE A 161 0.23 -3.70 -3.60
C ILE A 161 0.34 -2.21 -3.28
N HIS A 162 -0.74 -1.56 -2.84
CA HIS A 162 -0.75 -0.17 -2.40
C HIS A 162 0.28 0.06 -1.27
N GLU A 163 0.24 -0.77 -0.23
CA GLU A 163 1.17 -0.66 0.91
C GLU A 163 2.64 -0.88 0.50
N ILE A 164 2.89 -1.83 -0.41
CA ILE A 164 4.22 -2.04 -0.99
C ILE A 164 4.63 -0.84 -1.85
N GLY A 165 3.68 -0.17 -2.52
CA GLY A 165 3.91 1.07 -3.25
C GLY A 165 4.51 2.17 -2.38
N HIS A 166 4.03 2.33 -1.14
CA HIS A 166 4.64 3.24 -0.18
C HIS A 166 6.07 2.84 0.21
N ILE A 167 6.34 1.55 0.41
CA ILE A 167 7.68 1.04 0.73
C ILE A 167 8.65 1.34 -0.43
N LEU A 168 8.25 1.04 -1.66
CA LEU A 168 9.07 1.27 -2.84
C LEU A 168 9.29 2.76 -3.11
N HIS A 169 8.29 3.61 -2.84
CA HIS A 169 8.47 5.06 -2.89
C HIS A 169 9.52 5.53 -1.86
N GLU A 170 9.46 5.04 -0.61
CA GLU A 170 10.45 5.37 0.41
C GLU A 170 11.86 4.92 0.04
N MET A 171 12.01 3.75 -0.57
CA MET A 171 13.31 3.26 -1.04
C MET A 171 13.86 4.05 -2.23
N ASN A 172 12.99 4.41 -3.17
CA ASN A 172 13.37 5.09 -4.41
C ASN A 172 13.72 6.56 -4.16
N GLN A 173 12.91 7.27 -3.37
CA GLN A 173 13.11 8.68 -3.02
C GLN A 173 12.76 8.97 -1.55
N PRO A 174 13.63 8.59 -0.60
CA PRO A 174 13.32 8.74 0.84
C PRO A 174 13.10 10.20 1.24
N GLU A 175 13.85 11.14 0.67
CA GLU A 175 13.70 12.56 0.97
C GLU A 175 12.31 13.10 0.58
N THR A 176 11.78 12.65 -0.58
CA THR A 176 10.47 13.04 -1.09
C THR A 176 9.37 12.41 -0.24
N PHE A 177 9.46 11.10 -0.04
CA PHE A 177 8.53 10.33 0.79
C PHE A 177 8.37 10.95 2.19
N TRP A 178 9.48 11.20 2.89
CA TRP A 178 9.44 11.74 4.25
C TRP A 178 9.06 13.22 4.28
N THR A 179 9.33 14.00 3.22
CA THR A 179 8.78 15.37 3.10
C THR A 179 7.25 15.32 3.10
N PHE A 180 6.67 14.41 2.31
CA PHE A 180 5.23 14.26 2.25
C PHE A 180 4.64 13.71 3.53
N LYS A 181 5.25 12.67 4.11
CA LYS A 181 4.74 12.00 5.33
C LYS A 181 4.77 12.89 6.55
N LEU A 182 5.77 13.76 6.67
CA LEU A 182 5.91 14.70 7.80
C LEU A 182 5.06 15.97 7.62
N GLY A 183 4.28 16.09 6.53
CA GLY A 183 3.39 17.23 6.30
C GLY A 183 4.09 18.52 5.89
N ALA A 184 5.38 18.48 5.53
CA ALA A 184 6.14 19.64 5.05
C ALA A 184 5.91 19.87 3.53
N GLN A 185 4.67 19.71 3.07
CA GLN A 185 4.31 19.67 1.66
C GLN A 185 4.15 21.08 1.07
N ASP A 186 4.66 21.27 -0.15
CA ASP A 186 4.32 22.41 -0.99
C ASP A 186 2.84 22.29 -1.42
N PRO A 187 1.98 23.28 -1.15
CA PRO A 187 0.57 23.26 -1.53
C PRO A 187 0.34 23.01 -3.03
N SER A 188 1.28 23.42 -3.89
CA SER A 188 1.20 23.17 -5.33
C SER A 188 1.31 21.69 -5.68
N ILE A 189 2.10 20.91 -4.93
CA ILE A 189 2.24 19.47 -5.11
C ILE A 189 0.98 18.75 -4.62
N THR A 190 0.43 19.16 -3.47
CA THR A 190 -0.85 18.63 -2.98
C THR A 190 -1.98 18.89 -3.98
N LEU A 191 -2.04 20.09 -4.55
CA LEU A 191 -3.03 20.42 -5.59
C LEU A 191 -2.83 19.61 -6.88
N LYS A 192 -1.58 19.43 -7.34
CA LYS A 192 -1.29 18.55 -8.48
C LYS A 192 -1.71 17.11 -8.21
N ALA A 193 -1.48 16.59 -7.00
CA ALA A 193 -1.91 15.26 -6.60
C ALA A 193 -3.44 15.14 -6.58
N ALA A 194 -4.15 16.14 -6.05
CA ALA A 194 -5.61 16.17 -6.09
C ALA A 194 -6.14 16.18 -7.54
N ASN A 195 -5.59 17.02 -8.42
CA ASN A 195 -6.03 17.14 -9.81
C ASN A 195 -5.78 15.85 -10.60
N ASN A 196 -4.56 15.31 -10.57
CA ASN A 196 -4.24 14.05 -11.25
C ASN A 196 -4.93 12.85 -10.59
N GLY A 197 -5.15 12.89 -9.28
CA GLY A 197 -5.80 11.84 -8.50
C GLY A 197 -7.23 11.55 -8.95
N THR A 198 -7.93 12.55 -9.50
CA THR A 198 -9.27 12.34 -10.09
C THR A 198 -9.31 11.26 -11.17
N ALA A 199 -8.21 11.07 -11.92
CA ALA A 199 -8.08 10.04 -12.95
C ALA A 199 -7.65 8.67 -12.37
N VAL A 200 -7.24 8.63 -11.11
CA VAL A 200 -6.73 7.42 -10.42
C VAL A 200 -7.79 6.86 -9.49
N SER A 201 -8.13 7.59 -8.42
CA SER A 201 -9.16 7.23 -7.44
C SER A 201 -9.46 8.43 -6.53
N MET A 202 -10.60 8.40 -5.82
CA MET A 202 -10.87 9.40 -4.77
C MET A 202 -9.79 9.39 -3.69
N TYR A 203 -9.29 8.20 -3.32
CA TYR A 203 -8.27 8.07 -2.28
C TYR A 203 -6.92 8.69 -2.70
N ALA A 204 -6.56 8.57 -3.98
CA ALA A 204 -5.36 9.21 -4.55
C ALA A 204 -5.37 10.74 -4.41
N MET A 205 -6.54 11.36 -4.28
CA MET A 205 -6.67 12.81 -4.12
C MET A 205 -6.33 13.29 -2.70
N THR A 206 -6.22 12.37 -1.72
CA THR A 206 -6.04 12.72 -0.31
C THR A 206 -4.74 13.47 -0.07
N ASN A 207 -3.63 12.95 -0.59
CA ASN A 207 -2.32 13.57 -0.50
C ASN A 207 -1.35 12.91 -1.53
N PRO A 208 -0.16 13.49 -1.76
CA PRO A 208 0.82 12.96 -2.72
C PRO A 208 1.32 11.53 -2.42
N LEU A 209 1.34 11.08 -1.16
CA LEU A 209 1.72 9.68 -0.84
C LEU A 209 0.67 8.70 -1.34
N GLU A 210 -0.61 8.99 -1.08
CA GLU A 210 -1.72 8.16 -1.56
C GLU A 210 -1.78 8.16 -3.08
N PHE A 211 -1.54 9.32 -3.71
CA PHE A 211 -1.45 9.39 -5.16
C PHE A 211 -0.41 8.41 -5.72
N VAL A 212 0.80 8.36 -5.14
CA VAL A 212 1.85 7.43 -5.59
C VAL A 212 1.43 5.97 -5.36
N ALA A 213 0.95 5.62 -4.18
CA ALA A 213 0.57 4.24 -3.87
C ALA A 213 -0.61 3.75 -4.71
N GLU A 214 -1.62 4.59 -4.91
CA GLU A 214 -2.79 4.28 -5.74
C GLU A 214 -2.43 4.16 -7.22
N THR A 215 -1.63 5.08 -7.75
CA THR A 215 -1.18 5.03 -9.15
C THR A 215 -0.34 3.77 -9.40
N PHE A 216 0.53 3.41 -8.45
CA PHE A 216 1.30 2.18 -8.50
C PHE A 216 0.40 0.94 -8.53
N ALA A 217 -0.57 0.86 -7.62
CA ALA A 217 -1.51 -0.24 -7.56
C ALA A 217 -2.39 -0.35 -8.82
N ALA A 218 -2.79 0.78 -9.40
CA ALA A 218 -3.58 0.82 -10.63
C ALA A 218 -2.79 0.32 -11.84
N ASN A 219 -1.55 0.76 -12.01
CA ASN A 219 -0.69 0.29 -13.11
C ASN A 219 -0.45 -1.23 -13.01
N LEU A 220 -0.21 -1.75 -11.81
CA LEU A 220 -0.05 -3.20 -11.58
C LEU A 220 -1.36 -3.99 -11.76
N SER A 221 -2.50 -3.32 -11.61
CA SER A 221 -3.82 -3.88 -11.92
C SER A 221 -4.19 -3.74 -13.41
N GLY A 222 -3.25 -3.30 -14.26
CA GLY A 222 -3.42 -3.21 -15.71
C GLY A 222 -4.06 -1.92 -16.21
N LYS A 223 -4.25 -0.91 -15.34
CA LYS A 223 -4.65 0.43 -15.80
C LYS A 223 -3.47 1.13 -16.48
N SER A 224 -3.79 1.98 -17.43
CA SER A 224 -2.85 2.91 -18.04
C SER A 224 -3.39 4.31 -17.90
N PHE A 225 -2.50 5.27 -17.72
CA PHE A 225 -2.87 6.66 -17.53
C PHE A 225 -2.33 7.54 -18.65
N ASP A 226 -2.90 8.73 -18.77
CA ASP A 226 -2.36 9.73 -19.67
C ASP A 226 -0.94 10.18 -19.24
N THR A 227 -0.36 11.02 -20.09
CA THR A 227 0.99 11.56 -19.87
C THR A 227 1.05 12.45 -18.63
N GLY A 228 -0.03 13.11 -18.23
CA GLY A 228 -0.08 14.00 -17.07
C GLY A 228 0.12 13.24 -15.76
N VAL A 229 -0.72 12.22 -15.52
CA VAL A 229 -0.64 11.34 -14.35
C VAL A 229 0.70 10.62 -14.33
N SER A 230 1.12 10.05 -15.47
CA SER A 230 2.37 9.30 -15.58
C SER A 230 3.61 10.17 -15.33
N ASN A 231 3.63 11.41 -15.82
CA ASN A 231 4.72 12.34 -15.57
C ASN A 231 4.75 12.78 -14.11
N PHE A 232 3.60 13.13 -13.54
CA PHE A 232 3.54 13.55 -12.15
C PHE A 232 3.95 12.42 -11.19
N TYR A 233 3.49 11.18 -11.45
CA TYR A 233 3.92 9.99 -10.72
C TYR A 233 5.44 9.83 -10.70
N ARG A 234 6.10 9.98 -11.85
CA ARG A 234 7.57 9.93 -11.97
C ARG A 234 8.24 11.12 -11.28
N GLU A 235 7.71 12.33 -11.47
CA GLU A 235 8.20 13.59 -10.87
C GLU A 235 8.35 13.45 -9.36
N ILE A 236 7.35 12.86 -8.70
CA ILE A 236 7.32 12.76 -7.23
C ILE A 236 7.86 11.43 -6.68
N GLY A 237 8.58 10.65 -7.50
CA GLY A 237 9.36 9.50 -7.00
C GLY A 237 8.65 8.15 -7.00
N GLY A 238 7.55 8.02 -7.74
CA GLY A 238 6.89 6.75 -7.97
C GLY A 238 7.83 5.68 -8.54
N ALA A 239 7.74 4.47 -7.99
CA ALA A 239 8.59 3.35 -8.39
C ALA A 239 8.18 2.81 -9.77
N LEU A 240 9.18 2.60 -10.63
CA LEU A 240 8.99 2.00 -11.95
C LEU A 240 9.53 0.57 -11.98
N PRO A 241 8.94 -0.32 -12.80
CA PRO A 241 9.57 -1.61 -13.06
C PRO A 241 10.94 -1.41 -13.73
N PRO A 242 11.83 -2.42 -13.72
CA PRO A 242 13.15 -2.31 -14.36
C PRO A 242 13.13 -1.95 -15.85
N SER A 243 12.02 -2.21 -16.56
CA SER A 243 11.79 -1.77 -17.93
C SER A 243 11.68 -0.24 -18.10
N GLY A 244 11.58 0.51 -17.00
CA GLY A 244 11.47 1.97 -16.99
C GLY A 244 10.07 2.51 -17.35
N SER A 245 9.09 1.64 -17.58
CA SER A 245 7.70 2.00 -17.90
C SER A 245 6.74 0.87 -17.54
N PHE A 246 5.51 1.23 -17.16
CA PHE A 246 4.42 0.30 -16.81
C PHE A 246 3.73 -0.29 -18.04
#